data_AF-A0A256H325-F1
#
_entry.id   AF-A0A256H325-F1
#
_cell.length_a   1.000
_cell.length_b   1.000
_cell.length_c   1.000
_cell.angle_alpha   90.00
_cell.angle_beta   90.00
_cell.angle_gamma   90.00
#
_symmetry.space_group_name_H-M   'P 1'
#
loop_
_entity.id
_entity.type
_entity.pdbx_description
1 polymer ?
#
loop_
_entity_poly.entity_id
_entity_poly.type
_entity_poly.pdbx_seq_one_letter_code
_entity_poly.pdbx_strand_id
1 'polypeptide(L)'
;MSDDSGISGHARGVVVTTICCLAGIAAGVVSAAYVGTTVAAAQSTTVVLVLGAFVLAQYPLYKAIGVGDFGVKDNLYVAFLTFTLWFISYTVLATSGVQLVA
;
A
#
# COMPACT_ATOMS: atom_id res chain seq x y z
N MET A 1 8.17 -24.78 28.68
CA MET A 1 7.09 -24.04 28.00
C MET A 1 7.71 -22.72 27.58
N SER A 2 8.29 -22.68 26.38
CA SER A 2 8.85 -21.44 25.84
C SER A 2 7.67 -20.67 25.27
N ASP A 3 7.43 -19.47 25.79
CA ASP A 3 6.43 -18.56 25.26
C ASP A 3 6.73 -18.29 23.78
N ASP A 4 5.95 -18.92 22.91
CA ASP A 4 5.98 -18.70 21.47
C ASP A 4 5.35 -17.31 21.25
N SER A 5 6.17 -16.27 21.34
CA SER A 5 5.80 -14.87 21.16
C SER A 5 5.53 -14.54 19.68
N GLY A 6 4.83 -15.43 18.98
CA GLY A 6 4.27 -15.18 17.67
C GLY A 6 3.05 -14.29 17.83
N ILE A 7 3.07 -13.13 17.18
CA ILE A 7 1.94 -12.21 16.98
C ILE A 7 0.63 -13.01 16.85
N SER A 8 -0.20 -13.00 17.89
CA SER A 8 -1.46 -13.74 17.93
C SER A 8 -2.45 -13.22 16.88
N GLY A 9 -3.46 -14.01 16.52
CA GLY A 9 -4.33 -13.77 15.35
C GLY A 9 -4.95 -12.36 15.25
N HIS A 10 -5.27 -11.72 16.39
CA HIS A 10 -5.77 -10.33 16.38
C HIS A 10 -4.66 -9.32 16.05
N ALA A 11 -3.47 -9.48 16.64
CA ALA A 11 -2.32 -8.63 16.37
C ALA A 11 -1.82 -8.79 14.91
N ARG A 12 -1.95 -9.99 14.32
CA ARG A 12 -1.64 -10.24 12.89
C ARG A 12 -2.52 -9.37 11.99
N GLY A 13 -3.83 -9.37 12.22
CA GLY A 13 -4.78 -8.56 11.44
C GLY A 13 -4.51 -7.07 11.54
N VAL A 14 -4.21 -6.58 12.75
CA VAL A 14 -3.86 -5.16 12.98
C VAL A 14 -2.59 -4.80 12.22
N VAL A 15 -1.52 -5.58 12.35
CA VAL A 15 -0.23 -5.33 11.67
C VAL A 15 -0.39 -5.31 10.14
N VAL A 16 -1.11 -6.28 9.57
CA VAL A 16 -1.36 -6.32 8.12
C VAL A 16 -2.13 -5.08 7.68
N THR A 17 -3.18 -4.70 8.40
CA THR A 17 -3.97 -3.51 8.06
C THR A 17 -3.12 -2.24 8.13
N THR A 18 -2.31 -2.08 9.18
CA THR A 18 -1.43 -0.92 9.34
C THR A 18 -0.40 -0.85 8.21
N ILE A 19 0.23 -1.96 7.83
CA ILE A 19 1.20 -1.99 6.73
C ILE A 19 0.52 -1.70 5.38
N CYS A 20 -0.67 -2.25 5.12
CA CYS A 20 -1.48 -1.90 3.96
C CYS A 20 -1.77 -0.40 3.90
N CYS A 21 -2.15 0.19 5.03
CA CYS A 21 -2.44 1.60 5.09
C CYS A 21 -1.20 2.47 4.85
N LEU A 22 -0.09 2.17 5.52
CA LEU A 22 1.15 2.93 5.33
C LEU A 22 1.68 2.82 3.89
N ALA A 23 1.64 1.61 3.31
CA ALA A 23 2.06 1.38 1.94
C ALA A 23 1.17 2.11 0.93
N GLY A 24 -0.16 2.12 1.13
CA GLY A 24 -1.09 2.83 0.25
C GLY A 24 -0.85 4.34 0.25
N ILE A 25 -0.66 4.95 1.43
CA ILE A 25 -0.33 6.39 1.54
C ILE A 25 1.01 6.69 0.88
N ALA A 26 2.04 5.90 1.18
CA ALA A 26 3.37 6.07 0.59
C ALA A 26 3.31 5.96 -0.95
N ALA A 27 2.59 4.97 -1.47
CA ALA A 27 2.38 4.82 -2.91
C ALA A 27 1.69 6.05 -3.50
N GLY A 28 0.66 6.60 -2.84
CA GLY A 28 -0.07 7.78 -3.33
C GLY A 28 0.83 9.03 -3.39
N VAL A 29 1.66 9.24 -2.38
CA VAL A 29 2.65 10.33 -2.34
C VAL A 29 3.73 10.13 -3.41
N VAL A 30 4.27 8.92 -3.57
CA VAL A 30 5.27 8.60 -4.61
C VAL A 30 4.69 8.76 -6.01
N SER A 31 3.44 8.35 -6.22
CA SER A 31 2.71 8.57 -7.47
C SER A 31 2.60 10.06 -7.80
N ALA A 32 2.20 10.88 -6.82
CA ALA A 32 2.11 12.34 -7.00
C ALA A 32 3.49 13.01 -7.20
N ALA A 33 4.55 12.51 -6.55
CA ALA A 33 5.90 13.04 -6.70
C ALA A 33 6.56 12.65 -8.04
N TYR A 34 6.31 11.43 -8.54
CA TYR A 34 6.98 10.90 -9.73
C TYR A 34 6.21 11.15 -11.03
N VAL A 35 4.88 11.08 -10.99
CA VAL A 35 4.01 11.26 -12.19
C VAL A 35 3.35 12.64 -12.18
N GLY A 36 3.17 13.25 -11.01
CA GLY A 36 2.48 14.53 -10.85
C GLY A 36 1.00 14.36 -10.49
N THR A 37 0.32 15.49 -10.36
CA THR A 37 -1.09 15.60 -9.91
C THR A 37 -2.02 16.18 -10.98
N THR A 38 -1.54 16.36 -12.20
CA THR A 38 -2.33 16.90 -13.31
C THR A 38 -3.37 15.90 -13.83
N VAL A 39 -4.35 16.39 -14.60
CA VAL A 39 -5.35 15.52 -15.26
C VAL A 39 -4.68 14.50 -16.19
N ALA A 40 -3.61 14.89 -16.89
CA ALA A 40 -2.83 13.98 -17.73
C ALA A 40 -2.08 12.92 -16.89
N ALA A 41 -1.54 13.29 -15.73
CA ALA A 41 -0.90 12.37 -14.81
C ALA A 41 -1.89 11.32 -14.28
N ALA A 42 -3.12 11.72 -13.94
CA ALA A 42 -4.17 10.81 -13.49
C ALA A 42 -4.61 9.78 -14.54
N GLN A 43 -4.44 10.07 -15.84
CA GLN A 43 -4.73 9.14 -16.94
C GLN A 43 -3.57 8.17 -17.24
N SER A 44 -2.40 8.37 -16.61
CA SER A 44 -1.21 7.59 -16.90
C SER A 44 -1.25 6.21 -16.24
N THR A 45 -1.00 5.16 -17.03
CA THR A 45 -0.83 3.80 -16.50
C THR A 45 0.38 3.68 -15.56
N THR A 46 1.32 4.62 -15.62
CA THR A 46 2.49 4.67 -14.73
C THR A 46 2.11 4.76 -13.26
N VAL A 47 1.01 5.46 -12.93
CA VAL A 47 0.53 5.59 -11.55
C VAL A 47 0.09 4.22 -11.00
N VAL A 48 -0.48 3.37 -11.86
CA VAL A 48 -0.88 1.99 -11.52
C VAL A 48 0.34 1.07 -11.37
N LEU A 49 1.41 1.30 -12.13
CA LEU A 49 2.66 0.56 -11.98
C LEU A 49 3.32 0.85 -10.62
N VAL A 50 3.27 2.10 -10.15
CA VAL A 50 3.75 2.46 -8.80
C VAL A 50 2.97 1.69 -7.73
N LEU A 51 1.64 1.67 -7.82
CA LEU A 51 0.81 0.86 -6.92
C LEU A 51 1.22 -0.62 -6.97
N GLY A 52 1.33 -1.20 -8.16
CA GLY A 52 1.71 -2.60 -8.34
C GLY A 52 3.06 -2.93 -7.68
N ALA A 53 4.05 -2.04 -7.81
CA ALA A 53 5.35 -2.18 -7.17
C ALA A 53 5.24 -2.18 -5.63
N PHE A 54 4.44 -1.28 -5.06
CA PHE A 54 4.20 -1.24 -3.61
C PHE A 54 3.47 -2.49 -3.11
N VAL A 55 2.45 -2.97 -3.83
CA VAL A 55 1.75 -4.21 -3.49
C VAL A 55 2.70 -5.40 -3.51
N LEU A 56 3.55 -5.50 -4.53
CA LEU A 56 4.53 -6.59 -4.61
C LEU A 56 5.61 -6.50 -3.53
N ALA A 57 6.04 -5.29 -3.13
CA ALA A 57 7.01 -5.06 -2.07
C ALA A 57 6.48 -5.40 -0.66
N GLN A 58 5.17 -5.47 -0.46
CA GLN A 58 4.58 -5.86 0.82
C GLN A 58 4.77 -7.36 1.12
N TYR A 59 4.72 -8.23 0.12
CA TYR A 59 4.92 -9.68 0.32
C TYR A 59 6.27 -10.07 0.93
N PRO A 60 7.43 -9.58 0.45
CA PRO A 60 8.70 -9.86 1.11
C PRO A 60 8.78 -9.23 2.50
N LEU A 61 8.15 -8.06 2.73
CA LEU A 61 8.07 -7.44 4.05
C LEU A 61 7.30 -8.32 5.03
N TYR A 62 6.12 -8.83 4.63
CA TYR A 62 5.31 -9.73 5.46
C TYR A 62 6.05 -11.03 5.79
N LYS A 63 6.78 -11.59 4.82
CA LYS A 63 7.63 -12.76 5.03
C LYS A 63 8.75 -12.49 6.04
N ALA A 64 9.37 -11.30 6.01
CA ALA A 64 10.44 -10.92 6.92
C ALA A 64 9.96 -10.74 8.38
N ILE A 65 8.73 -10.26 8.59
CA ILE A 65 8.16 -10.08 9.93
C ILE A 65 7.46 -11.35 10.48
N GLY A 66 7.62 -12.50 9.82
CA GLY A 66 7.06 -13.78 10.27
C GLY A 66 5.54 -13.91 10.10
N VAL A 67 4.90 -13.03 9.32
CA VAL A 67 3.49 -13.20 8.94
C VAL A 67 3.44 -14.24 7.82
N GLY A 68 3.20 -15.50 8.18
CA GLY A 68 3.17 -16.65 7.28
C GLY A 68 1.76 -17.02 6.79
N ASP A 69 1.72 -17.83 5.72
CA ASP A 69 0.54 -18.37 5.02
C ASP A 69 -0.52 -17.31 4.63
N PHE A 70 -0.28 -16.68 3.49
CA PHE A 70 -1.31 -15.88 2.84
C PHE A 70 -2.09 -16.74 1.86
N GLY A 71 -3.38 -16.93 2.14
CA GLY A 71 -4.31 -17.49 1.16
C GLY A 71 -4.63 -16.47 0.06
N VAL A 72 -5.36 -16.93 -0.96
CA VAL A 72 -5.87 -16.05 -2.03
C VAL A 72 -6.69 -14.88 -1.47
N LYS A 73 -7.48 -15.12 -0.41
CA LYS A 73 -8.27 -14.10 0.28
C LYS A 73 -7.39 -13.02 0.89
N ASP A 74 -6.30 -13.41 1.55
CA ASP A 74 -5.43 -12.47 2.26
C ASP A 74 -4.63 -11.61 1.28
N ASN A 75 -4.19 -12.20 0.16
CA ASN A 75 -3.54 -11.46 -0.94
C ASN A 75 -4.51 -10.44 -1.55
N LEU A 76 -5.75 -10.83 -1.77
CA LEU A 76 -6.79 -9.92 -2.29
C LEU A 76 -7.05 -8.78 -1.30
N TYR A 77 -7.10 -9.08 0.00
CA TYR A 77 -7.27 -8.07 1.05
C TYR A 77 -6.13 -7.05 1.05
N VAL A 78 -4.87 -7.52 1.00
CA VAL A 78 -3.69 -6.65 0.95
C VAL A 78 -3.70 -5.76 -0.29
N ALA A 79 -3.92 -6.36 -1.47
CA ALA A 79 -3.95 -5.63 -2.72
C ALA A 79 -5.10 -4.61 -2.75
N PHE A 80 -6.29 -5.01 -2.32
CA PHE A 80 -7.48 -4.15 -2.31
C PHE A 80 -7.33 -2.98 -1.34
N LEU A 81 -6.90 -3.22 -0.10
CA LEU A 81 -6.71 -2.14 0.87
C LEU A 81 -5.64 -1.15 0.42
N THR A 82 -4.51 -1.66 -0.08
CA THR A 82 -3.41 -0.82 -0.55
C THR A 82 -3.86 0.01 -1.75
N PHE A 83 -4.63 -0.59 -2.68
CA PHE A 83 -5.27 0.12 -3.80
C PHE A 83 -6.22 1.22 -3.32
N THR A 84 -7.15 0.91 -2.42
CA THR A 84 -8.14 1.89 -1.94
C THR A 84 -7.46 3.09 -1.30
N LEU A 85 -6.45 2.84 -0.46
CA LEU A 85 -5.81 3.93 0.25
C LEU A 85 -4.83 4.73 -0.62
N TRP A 86 -4.15 4.08 -1.58
CA TRP A 86 -3.42 4.77 -2.65
C TRP A 86 -4.34 5.67 -3.46
N PHE A 87 -5.50 5.15 -3.90
CA PHE A 87 -6.44 5.87 -4.74
C PHE A 87 -6.99 7.11 -4.03
N ILE A 88 -7.41 6.96 -2.77
CA ILE A 88 -7.91 8.08 -1.96
C ILE A 88 -6.79 9.11 -1.75
N SER A 89 -5.59 8.68 -1.34
CA SER A 89 -4.46 9.59 -1.06
C SER A 89 -4.05 10.37 -2.31
N TYR A 90 -3.88 9.69 -3.44
CA TYR A 90 -3.53 10.31 -4.72
C TYR A 90 -4.64 11.26 -5.21
N THR A 91 -5.91 10.86 -5.08
CA THR A 91 -7.05 11.71 -5.49
C THR A 91 -7.15 12.97 -4.64
N VAL A 92 -6.92 12.87 -3.32
CA VAL A 92 -6.87 14.05 -2.44
C VAL A 92 -5.74 14.99 -2.87
N LEU A 93 -4.53 14.47 -3.14
CA LEU A 93 -3.41 15.28 -3.62
C LEU A 93 -3.69 15.93 -4.98
N ALA A 94 -4.32 15.19 -5.90
CA ALA A 94 -4.70 15.70 -7.23
C ALA A 94 -5.77 16.78 -7.16
N THR A 95 -6.82 16.58 -6.37
CA THR A 95 -7.93 17.53 -6.22
C THR A 95 -7.55 18.78 -5.43
N SER A 96 -6.62 18.67 -4.48
CA SER A 96 -6.07 19.81 -3.73
C SER A 96 -5.03 20.61 -4.53
N GLY A 97 -4.64 20.17 -5.73
CA GLY A 97 -3.66 20.86 -6.57
C GLY A 97 -2.24 20.86 -5.98
N VAL A 98 -1.94 19.91 -5.09
CA VAL A 98 -0.62 19.82 -4.46
C VAL A 98 0.43 19.45 -5.51
N GLN A 99 1.50 20.23 -5.61
CA GLN A 99 2.64 19.95 -6.48
C GLN A 99 3.82 19.48 -5.63
N LEU A 100 4.15 18.18 -5.77
CA LEU A 100 5.30 17.55 -5.13
C LEU A 100 6.48 17.38 -6.09
N VAL A 101 6.24 17.58 -7.39
CA VAL A 101 7.28 17.64 -8.41
C VAL A 101 7.65 19.12 -8.60
N ALA A 102 8.94 19.42 -8.60
CA ALA A 102 9.47 20.76 -8.88
C ALA A 102 9.41 21.07 -10.38
#